data_AF-A0A3L6TKT2-F1
#
_entry.id   AF-A0A3L6TKT2-F1
#
_cell.length_a   1.000
_cell.length_b   1.000
_cell.length_c   1.000
_cell.angle_alpha   90.00
_cell.angle_beta   90.00
_cell.angle_gamma   90.00
#
_symmetry.space_group_name_H-M   'P 1'
#
loop_
_entity.id
_entity.type
_entity.pdbx_description
1 polymer ?
#
loop_
_entity_poly.entity_id
_entity_poly.type
_entity_poly.pdbx_seq_one_letter_code
_entity_poly.pdbx_strand_id
1 'polypeptide(L)'
;MRNWSAGLVQVPDPGLEIEDWWKSSLNNLPKADRRIAAGLLMYTAWNIWKERNRRVFQGISASASQVFALIKEELGLRHAALRVPGVS
;
A
#
# COMPACT_ATOMS: atom_id res chain seq x y z
N MET A 1 -0.37 -1.34 14.04
CA MET A 1 -0.31 -0.82 12.65
C MET A 1 0.85 0.14 12.38
N ARG A 2 1.69 0.56 13.35
CA ARG A 2 2.76 1.57 13.05
C ARG A 2 4.03 1.00 12.43
N ASN A 3 4.26 -0.32 12.47
CA ASN A 3 5.54 -0.92 12.06
C ASN A 3 5.44 -1.96 10.91
N TRP A 4 4.30 -2.03 10.22
CA TRP A 4 4.12 -3.01 9.14
C TRP A 4 4.84 -2.64 7.84
N SER A 5 5.12 -1.35 7.65
CA SER A 5 5.93 -0.82 6.55
C SER A 5 7.43 -0.88 6.84
N ALA A 6 7.86 -1.46 7.96
CA ALA A 6 9.24 -1.43 8.46
C ALA A 6 9.83 0.00 8.57
N GLY A 7 8.97 1.00 8.79
CA GLY A 7 9.38 2.41 8.86
C GLY A 7 9.62 3.07 7.49
N LEU A 8 9.42 2.36 6.38
CA LEU A 8 9.63 2.91 5.03
C LEU A 8 8.60 3.95 4.63
N VAL A 9 7.39 3.86 5.17
CA VAL A 9 6.29 4.80 4.92
C VAL A 9 5.80 5.33 6.25
N GLN A 10 5.89 6.64 6.42
CA GLN A 10 5.43 7.36 7.61
C GLN A 10 3.97 7.79 7.42
N VAL A 11 3.25 7.94 8.53
CA VAL A 11 1.90 8.51 8.53
C VAL A 11 2.03 10.01 8.20
N PRO A 12 1.20 10.57 7.30
CA PRO A 12 1.24 12.01 7.00
C PRO A 12 0.92 12.84 8.24
N ASP A 13 1.61 13.97 8.40
CA ASP A 13 1.24 14.97 9.40
C ASP A 13 -0.13 15.59 9.08
N PRO A 14 -0.92 15.99 10.09
CA PRO A 14 -2.19 16.66 9.87
C PRO A 14 -2.02 17.91 9.00
N GLY A 15 -2.84 18.04 7.96
CA GLY A 15 -2.83 19.20 7.05
C GLY A 15 -1.84 19.11 5.89
N LEU A 16 -0.99 18.07 5.84
CA LEU A 16 -0.16 17.80 4.68
C LEU A 16 -1.00 17.28 3.51
N GLU A 17 -0.80 17.83 2.32
CA GLU A 17 -1.46 17.34 1.12
C GLU A 17 -1.01 15.91 0.79
N ILE A 18 -1.94 15.09 0.31
CA ILE A 18 -1.66 13.68 0.01
C ILE A 18 -0.58 13.52 -1.07
N GLU A 19 -0.50 14.45 -2.03
CA GLU A 19 0.51 14.46 -3.08
C GLU A 19 1.90 14.75 -2.52
N ASP A 20 2.00 15.75 -1.64
CA ASP A 20 3.26 16.11 -0.99
C ASP A 20 3.76 15.00 -0.06
N TRP A 21 2.85 14.39 0.70
CA TRP A 21 3.15 13.20 1.49
C TRP A 21 3.64 12.03 0.63
N TRP A 22 3.00 11.78 -0.51
CA TRP A 22 3.39 10.70 -1.40
C TRP A 22 4.81 10.93 -1.96
N LYS A 23 5.09 12.14 -2.45
CA LYS A 23 6.41 12.52 -2.96
C LYS A 23 7.48 12.39 -1.86
N SER A 24 7.22 12.95 -0.68
CA SER A 24 8.17 12.92 0.42
C SER A 24 8.45 11.50 0.93
N SER A 25 7.44 10.63 0.94
CA SER A 25 7.57 9.20 1.32
C SER A 25 8.48 8.39 0.41
N LEU A 26 8.79 8.89 -0.81
CA LEU A 26 9.65 8.21 -1.78
C LEU A 26 11.00 8.91 -1.99
N ASN A 27 11.14 10.14 -1.50
CA ASN A 27 12.34 10.93 -1.62
C ASN A 27 13.46 10.37 -0.74
N ASN A 28 14.71 10.52 -1.21
CA ASN A 28 15.92 10.13 -0.48
C ASN A 28 16.04 8.65 -0.07
N LEU A 29 15.12 7.78 -0.51
CA LEU A 29 15.22 6.34 -0.29
C LEU A 29 16.19 5.69 -1.30
N PRO A 30 17.02 4.72 -0.86
CA PRO A 30 17.75 3.84 -1.78
C PRO A 30 16.81 3.19 -2.80
N LYS A 31 17.31 2.88 -4.00
CA LYS A 31 16.49 2.36 -5.12
C LYS A 31 15.64 1.13 -4.73
N ALA A 32 16.20 0.22 -3.94
CA ALA A 32 15.52 -0.99 -3.47
C ALA A 32 14.36 -0.65 -2.53
N ASP A 33 14.62 0.19 -1.53
CA ASP A 33 13.64 0.61 -0.52
C ASP A 33 12.54 1.47 -1.13
N ARG A 34 12.90 2.38 -2.04
CA ARG A 34 11.94 3.19 -2.80
C ARG A 34 10.97 2.31 -3.59
N ARG A 35 11.45 1.21 -4.18
CA ARG A 35 10.58 0.26 -4.91
C ARG A 35 9.62 -0.47 -3.96
N ILE A 36 10.05 -0.76 -2.73
CA ILE A 36 9.20 -1.37 -1.70
C ILE A 36 8.17 -0.35 -1.22
N ALA A 37 8.60 0.85 -0.83
CA ALA A 37 7.74 1.95 -0.37
C ALA A 37 6.68 2.32 -1.42
N ALA A 38 7.06 2.47 -2.68
CA ALA A 38 6.12 2.72 -3.78
C ALA A 38 5.08 1.60 -3.90
N GLY A 39 5.51 0.33 -3.77
CA GLY A 39 4.59 -0.81 -3.76
C GLY A 39 3.61 -0.73 -2.59
N LEU A 40 4.08 -0.45 -1.37
CA LEU A 40 3.23 -0.31 -0.20
C LEU A 40 2.17 0.78 -0.40
N LEU A 41 2.59 1.95 -0.87
CA LEU A 41 1.72 3.10 -1.14
C LEU A 41 0.67 2.77 -2.22
N MET A 42 1.09 2.21 -3.35
CA MET A 42 0.20 1.87 -4.47
C MET A 42 -0.86 0.84 -4.07
N TYR A 43 -0.47 -0.27 -3.45
CA TYR A 43 -1.41 -1.31 -3.05
C TYR A 43 -2.35 -0.85 -1.94
N THR A 44 -1.87 0.01 -1.04
CA THR A 44 -2.73 0.62 -0.01
C THR A 44 -3.79 1.51 -0.65
N ALA A 45 -3.39 2.46 -1.49
CA ALA A 45 -4.31 3.37 -2.18
C ALA A 45 -5.32 2.61 -3.04
N TRP A 46 -4.86 1.58 -3.76
CA TRP A 46 -5.71 0.73 -4.59
C TRP A 46 -6.78 -0.01 -3.78
N ASN A 47 -6.43 -0.58 -2.63
CA ASN A 47 -7.40 -1.30 -1.80
C ASN A 47 -8.42 -0.38 -1.13
N ILE A 48 -8.01 0.83 -0.74
CA ILE A 48 -8.93 1.86 -0.23
C ILE A 48 -9.93 2.24 -1.34
N TRP A 49 -9.45 2.46 -2.55
CA TRP A 49 -10.31 2.75 -3.70
C TRP A 49 -11.29 1.60 -3.99
N LYS A 50 -10.82 0.34 -4.00
CA LYS A 50 -11.69 -0.84 -4.16
C LYS A 50 -12.73 -0.97 -3.05
N GLU A 51 -12.37 -0.67 -1.80
CA GLU A 51 -13.34 -0.68 -0.69
C GLU A 51 -14.44 0.35 -0.94
N ARG A 52 -14.07 1.60 -1.25
CA ARG A 52 -15.04 2.65 -1.56
C ARG A 52 -15.98 2.23 -2.70
N ASN A 53 -15.44 1.63 -3.76
CA ASN A 53 -16.25 1.16 -4.88
C ASN A 53 -17.20 0.02 -4.49
N ARG A 54 -16.75 -0.98 -3.73
CA ARG A 54 -17.63 -2.05 -3.23
C ARG A 54 -18.74 -1.47 -2.35
N ARG A 55 -18.40 -0.51 -1.49
CA ARG A 55 -19.36 0.17 -0.61
C ARG A 55 -20.43 0.90 -1.42
N VAL A 56 -20.03 1.69 -2.41
CA VAL A 56 -20.94 2.54 -3.21
C VAL A 56 -21.76 1.71 -4.19
N PHE A 57 -21.14 0.81 -4.95
CA PHE A 57 -21.80 0.13 -6.06
C PHE A 57 -22.41 -1.22 -5.70
N GLN A 58 -21.97 -1.85 -4.61
CA GLN A 58 -22.42 -3.19 -4.21
C GLN A 58 -23.08 -3.19 -2.83
N GLY A 59 -23.05 -2.07 -2.10
CA GLY A 59 -23.53 -2.01 -0.71
C GLY A 59 -22.68 -2.82 0.27
N ILE A 60 -21.52 -3.32 -0.14
CA ILE A 60 -20.64 -4.16 0.69
C ILE A 60 -19.59 -3.29 1.37
N SER A 61 -19.61 -3.28 2.69
CA SER A 61 -18.67 -2.51 3.51
C SER A 61 -17.66 -3.42 4.19
N ALA A 62 -16.40 -2.98 4.26
CA ALA A 62 -15.37 -3.65 5.05
C ALA A 62 -14.85 -2.71 6.15
N SER A 63 -14.60 -3.26 7.33
CA SER A 63 -13.88 -2.57 8.40
C SER A 63 -12.43 -2.25 7.99
N ALA A 64 -11.82 -1.25 8.62
CA ALA A 64 -10.42 -0.90 8.36
C ALA A 64 -9.48 -2.11 8.55
N SER A 65 -9.75 -2.98 9.53
CA SER A 65 -8.99 -4.21 9.77
C SER A 65 -9.10 -5.22 8.61
N GLN A 66 -10.28 -5.34 8.01
CA GLN A 66 -10.48 -6.20 6.83
C GLN A 66 -9.79 -5.64 5.59
N VAL A 67 -9.88 -4.33 5.36
CA VAL A 67 -9.14 -3.66 4.26
C VAL A 67 -7.64 -3.86 4.43
N PHE A 68 -7.13 -3.73 5.66
CA PHE A 68 -5.73 -3.96 5.97
C PHE A 68 -5.31 -5.42 5.72
N ALA A 69 -6.16 -6.40 6.02
CA ALA A 69 -5.90 -7.80 5.70
C ALA A 69 -5.77 -8.03 4.18
N LEU A 70 -6.67 -7.44 3.38
CA LEU A 70 -6.63 -7.50 1.91
C LEU A 70 -5.36 -6.87 1.33
N ILE A 71 -4.91 -5.74 1.90
CA ILE A 71 -3.65 -5.10 1.48
C ILE A 71 -2.46 -6.04 1.70
N LYS A 72 -2.38 -6.69 2.86
CA LYS A 72 -1.30 -7.65 3.17
C LYS A 72 -1.33 -8.86 2.22
N GLU A 73 -2.53 -9.36 1.92
CA GLU A 73 -2.71 -10.48 0.99
C GLU A 73 -2.20 -10.12 -0.41
N GLU A 74 -2.60 -8.99 -0.97
CA GLU A 74 -2.15 -8.57 -2.31
C GLU A 74 -0.65 -8.29 -2.38
N LEU A 75 -0.08 -7.69 -1.33
CA LEU A 75 1.37 -7.52 -1.23
C LEU A 75 2.11 -8.87 -1.15
N GLY A 76 1.55 -9.83 -0.42
CA GLY A 76 2.05 -11.20 -0.35
C GLY A 76 2.04 -11.90 -1.72
N LEU A 77 0.93 -11.77 -2.46
CA LEU A 77 0.81 -12.29 -3.83
C LEU A 77 1.82 -11.66 -4.78
N ARG A 78 1.99 -10.32 -4.72
CA ARG A 78 3.04 -9.65 -5.50
C ARG A 78 4.42 -10.17 -5.17
N HIS A 79 4.74 -10.31 -3.89
CA HIS A 79 6.04 -10.80 -3.46
C HIS A 79 6.29 -12.24 -3.92
N ALA A 80 5.28 -13.09 -3.86
CA ALA A 80 5.33 -14.46 -4.38
C ALA A 80 5.58 -14.47 -5.89
N ALA A 81 4.83 -13.67 -6.66
CA ALA A 81 4.98 -13.56 -8.12
C ALA A 81 6.39 -13.09 -8.54
N LEU A 82 6.98 -12.15 -7.79
CA LEU A 82 8.34 -11.66 -8.03
C LEU A 82 9.45 -12.64 -7.60
N ARG A 83 9.12 -13.67 -6.81
CA ARG A 83 10.06 -14.73 -6.40
C ARG A 83 10.02 -15.97 -7.30
N VAL A 84 9.04 -16.07 -8.20
CA VAL A 84 9.02 -17.15 -9.21
C VAL A 84 10.24 -16.93 -10.13
N PRO A 85 11.19 -17.87 -10.18
CA PRO A 85 12.28 -17.79 -11.16
C PRO A 85 11.63 -17.79 -12.54
N GLY A 86 12.10 -16.92 -13.45
CA GLY A 86 11.72 -17.03 -14.85
C GLY A 86 11.90 -18.49 -15.28
N VAL A 87 10.83 -19.09 -15.78
CA VAL A 87 10.92 -20.41 -16.42
C VAL A 87 11.83 -20.21 -17.62
N SER A 88 13.10 -20.58 -17.45
CA SER A 88 14.05 -20.80 -18.53
C SER A 88 13.66 -22.03 -19.33
#